data_AF-A0A5R8LHW2-F1
#
_entry.id   AF-A0A5R8LHW2-F1
#
_cell.length_a   1.000
_cell.length_b   1.000
_cell.length_c   1.000
_cell.angle_alpha   90.00
_cell.angle_beta   90.00
_cell.angle_gamma   90.00
#
_symmetry.space_group_name_H-M   'P 1'
#
loop_
_entity.id
_entity.type
_entity.pdbx_description
1 polymer ?
#
loop_
_entity_poly.entity_id
_entity_poly.type
_entity_poly.pdbx_seq_one_letter_code
_entity_poly.pdbx_strand_id
1 'polypeptide(L)'
;MDDGFNDLINKLEHAQHELESMSGTHNYKWSELFPDSFMKEHTKSASIDSFFSDLGVTDKESFDALPQKNLEKKVQSETDFESWRAMNEKATAELVLRRTGLS
;
A
#
# COMPACT_ATOMS: atom_id res chain seq x y z
N MET A 1 22.40 0.12 -16.40
CA MET A 1 22.00 1.52 -16.13
C MET A 1 20.77 1.36 -15.28
N ASP A 2 20.99 1.20 -13.98
CA ASP A 2 19.99 0.74 -13.00
C ASP A 2 19.75 1.79 -11.91
N ASP A 3 20.40 2.96 -12.06
CA ASP A 3 20.38 4.05 -11.08
C ASP A 3 18.97 4.63 -10.89
N GLY A 4 18.15 4.66 -11.95
CA GLY A 4 16.78 5.15 -11.88
C GLY A 4 15.85 4.24 -11.06
N PHE A 5 16.06 2.92 -11.10
CA PHE A 5 15.24 1.97 -10.34
C PHE A 5 15.66 1.96 -8.86
N ASN A 6 16.96 2.07 -8.59
CA ASN A 6 17.50 2.11 -7.24
C ASN A 6 17.19 3.43 -6.50
N ASP A 7 17.12 4.56 -7.21
CA ASP A 7 16.65 5.85 -6.67
C ASP A 7 15.15 5.79 -6.33
N LEU A 8 14.37 5.11 -7.18
CA LEU A 8 12.96 4.81 -6.91
C LEU A 8 12.82 3.95 -5.64
N ILE A 9 13.60 2.87 -5.50
CA ILE A 9 13.59 2.01 -4.30
C ILE A 9 13.99 2.80 -3.05
N ASN A 10 15.00 3.66 -3.12
CA ASN A 10 15.36 4.50 -1.97
C ASN A 10 14.24 5.49 -1.60
N LYS A 11 13.59 6.10 -2.59
CA LYS A 11 12.43 6.97 -2.36
C LYS A 11 11.22 6.20 -1.84
N LEU A 12 11.03 4.96 -2.29
CA LEU A 12 10.02 4.02 -1.81
C LEU A 12 10.22 3.70 -0.33
N GLU A 13 11.45 3.33 0.08
CA GLU A 13 11.81 3.06 1.47
C GLU A 13 11.66 4.31 2.35
N HIS A 14 12.11 5.48 1.86
CA HIS A 14 11.93 6.74 2.57
C HIS A 14 10.45 7.11 2.73
N ALA A 15 9.64 6.96 1.68
CA ALA A 15 8.21 7.21 1.76
C ALA A 15 7.54 6.26 2.75
N GLN A 16 7.87 4.96 2.74
CA GLN A 16 7.37 4.00 3.73
C GLN A 16 7.74 4.42 5.16
N HIS A 17 8.99 4.81 5.41
CA HIS A 17 9.46 5.24 6.73
C HIS A 17 8.82 6.56 7.21
N GLU A 18 8.59 7.52 6.30
CA GLU A 18 7.82 8.74 6.60
C GLU A 18 6.34 8.44 6.84
N LEU A 19 5.76 7.48 6.10
CA LEU A 19 4.40 6.99 6.30
C LEU A 19 4.23 6.37 7.70
N GLU A 20 5.20 5.59 8.15
CA GLU A 20 5.23 5.03 9.51
C GLU A 20 5.34 6.11 10.60
N SER A 21 6.12 7.16 10.37
CA SER A 21 6.42 8.21 11.36
C SER A 21 5.31 9.23 11.60
N MET A 22 4.39 9.44 10.64
CA MET A 22 3.23 10.35 10.82
C MET A 22 1.89 9.60 10.99
N SER A 23 1.92 8.36 11.47
CA SER A 23 0.74 7.52 11.77
C SER A 23 -0.07 7.94 13.01
N GLY A 24 0.02 9.21 13.41
CA GLY A 24 -0.68 9.77 14.57
C GLY A 24 -2.04 10.41 14.28
N THR A 25 -2.41 10.64 13.01
CA THR A 25 -3.70 11.21 12.63
C THR A 25 -4.32 10.46 11.45
N HIS A 26 -5.34 9.67 11.80
CA HIS A 26 -6.09 8.65 11.08
C HIS A 26 -6.42 8.90 9.58
N ASN A 27 -6.38 7.79 8.82
CA ASN A 27 -6.91 7.54 7.47
C ASN A 27 -6.32 8.19 6.21
N TYR A 28 -5.53 9.27 6.32
CA TYR A 28 -5.05 9.95 5.11
C TYR A 28 -3.92 9.20 4.38
N LYS A 29 -3.06 8.47 5.10
CA LYS A 29 -1.86 7.85 4.51
C LYS A 29 -2.11 6.62 3.65
N TRP A 30 -2.94 5.70 4.15
CA TRP A 30 -3.31 4.52 3.37
C TRP A 30 -4.15 4.89 2.16
N SER A 31 -5.11 5.81 2.31
CA SER A 31 -5.94 6.29 1.21
C SER A 31 -5.16 7.08 0.17
N GLU A 32 -4.05 7.71 0.56
CA GLU A 32 -3.15 8.40 -0.39
C GLU A 32 -2.28 7.40 -1.17
N LEU A 33 -1.77 6.36 -0.49
CA LEU A 33 -0.97 5.31 -1.12
C LEU A 33 -1.82 4.38 -1.98
N PHE A 34 -3.00 4.02 -1.48
CA PHE A 34 -3.98 3.13 -2.08
C PHE A 34 -5.31 3.87 -2.30
N PRO A 35 -5.36 4.85 -3.21
CA PRO A 35 -6.61 5.54 -3.49
C PRO A 35 -7.63 4.60 -4.09
N ASP A 36 -8.91 4.96 -3.98
CA ASP A 36 -10.03 4.14 -4.46
C ASP A 36 -9.86 3.68 -5.91
N SER A 37 -9.26 4.52 -6.77
CA SER A 37 -8.96 4.15 -8.16
C SER A 37 -8.00 2.96 -8.25
N PHE A 38 -6.93 2.96 -7.45
CA PHE A 38 -5.98 1.85 -7.38
C PHE A 38 -6.66 0.59 -6.82
N MET A 39 -7.44 0.75 -5.76
CA MET A 39 -8.12 -0.37 -5.12
C MET A 39 -9.14 -1.03 -6.04
N LYS A 40 -9.93 -0.23 -6.76
CA LYS A 40 -10.91 -0.75 -7.75
C LYS A 40 -10.26 -1.37 -8.97
N GLU A 41 -9.07 -0.91 -9.35
CA GLU A 41 -8.35 -1.41 -10.52
C GLU A 41 -7.64 -2.74 -10.23
N HIS A 42 -7.03 -2.88 -9.05
CA HIS A 42 -6.19 -4.02 -8.72
C HIS A 42 -6.74 -4.97 -7.66
N THR A 43 -7.88 -4.63 -7.05
CA THR A 43 -8.49 -5.42 -5.98
C THR A 43 -10.00 -5.54 -6.15
N LYS A 44 -10.61 -6.49 -5.44
CA LYS A 44 -12.07 -6.63 -5.35
C LYS A 44 -12.72 -5.62 -4.41
N SER A 45 -11.94 -4.84 -3.67
CA SER A 45 -12.39 -3.87 -2.67
C SER A 45 -12.48 -2.46 -3.27
N ALA A 46 -13.47 -1.69 -2.84
CA ALA A 46 -13.66 -0.32 -3.33
C ALA A 46 -12.63 0.68 -2.78
N SER A 47 -12.07 0.38 -1.59
CA SER A 47 -11.17 1.24 -0.82
C SER A 47 -10.26 0.38 0.06
N ILE A 48 -9.13 0.95 0.51
CA ILE A 48 -8.16 0.26 1.37
C ILE A 48 -8.76 -0.07 2.75
N ASP A 49 -9.64 0.77 3.29
CA ASP A 49 -10.43 0.48 4.48
C ASP A 49 -11.30 -0.78 4.29
N SER A 50 -11.99 -0.92 3.16
CA SER A 50 -12.81 -2.11 2.89
C SER A 50 -11.96 -3.37 2.77
N PHE A 51 -10.78 -3.26 2.17
CA PHE A 51 -9.83 -4.36 2.05
C PHE A 51 -9.36 -4.87 3.42
N PHE A 52 -9.09 -3.94 4.34
CA PHE A 52 -8.63 -4.22 5.69
C PHE A 52 -9.74 -4.57 6.69
N SER A 53 -10.97 -4.12 6.44
CA SER A 53 -12.12 -4.36 7.32
C SER A 53 -12.39 -5.86 7.52
N ASP A 54 -12.25 -6.67 6.48
CA ASP A 54 -12.36 -8.14 6.55
C ASP A 54 -11.30 -8.80 7.44
N LEU A 55 -10.13 -8.15 7.58
CA LEU A 55 -9.03 -8.61 8.41
C LEU A 55 -9.13 -8.09 9.85
N GLY A 56 -10.16 -7.30 10.16
CA GLY A 56 -10.35 -6.68 11.46
C GLY A 56 -9.33 -5.58 11.77
N VAL A 57 -8.71 -5.00 10.73
CA VAL A 57 -7.72 -3.94 10.89
C VAL A 57 -8.44 -2.59 10.92
N THR A 58 -8.36 -1.90 12.05
CA THR A 58 -8.96 -0.58 12.31
C THR A 58 -7.93 0.51 12.56
N ASP A 59 -6.71 0.12 12.89
CA ASP A 59 -5.62 1.00 13.34
C ASP A 59 -4.27 0.27 13.22
N LYS A 60 -3.17 0.98 13.50
CA LYS A 60 -1.81 0.43 13.38
C LYS A 60 -1.57 -0.77 14.30
N GLU A 61 -2.15 -0.79 15.50
CA GLU A 61 -1.95 -1.88 16.47
C GLU A 61 -2.62 -3.17 15.97
N SER A 62 -3.85 -3.05 15.46
CA SER A 62 -4.55 -4.17 14.82
C SER A 62 -3.84 -4.67 13.54
N PHE A 63 -3.19 -3.78 12.78
CA PHE A 63 -2.38 -4.16 11.62
C PHE A 63 -1.09 -4.87 12.03
N ASP A 64 -0.39 -4.40 13.07
CA ASP A 64 0.85 -5.03 13.55
C ASP A 64 0.59 -6.40 14.18
N ALA A 65 -0.55 -6.55 14.86
CA ALA A 65 -1.02 -7.82 15.40
C ALA A 65 -1.53 -8.80 14.32
N LEU A 66 -1.75 -8.32 13.08
CA LEU A 66 -2.28 -9.15 12.00
C LEU A 66 -1.24 -10.20 11.59
N PRO A 67 -1.60 -11.49 11.56
CA PRO A 67 -0.69 -12.51 11.05
C PRO A 67 -0.36 -12.25 9.58
N GLN A 68 0.93 -12.11 9.25
CA GLN A 68 1.40 -11.89 7.87
C GLN A 68 0.76 -12.88 6.87
N LYS A 69 0.61 -14.15 7.26
CA LYS A 69 0.00 -15.18 6.41
C LYS A 69 -1.45 -14.85 6.02
N ASN A 70 -2.22 -14.19 6.88
CA ASN A 70 -3.60 -13.80 6.58
C ASN A 70 -3.63 -12.66 5.57
N LEU A 71 -2.73 -11.67 5.74
CA LEU A 71 -2.56 -10.57 4.79
C LEU A 71 -2.14 -11.09 3.42
N GLU A 72 -1.11 -11.94 3.35
CA GLU A 72 -0.64 -12.56 2.11
C GLU A 72 -1.76 -13.33 1.41
N LYS A 73 -2.54 -14.12 2.16
CA LYS A 73 -3.66 -14.90 1.62
C LYS A 73 -4.77 -13.99 1.08
N LYS A 74 -5.09 -12.89 1.76
CA LYS A 74 -6.08 -11.90 1.29
C LYS A 74 -5.60 -11.28 -0.02
N VAL A 75 -4.34 -10.83 -0.08
CA VAL A 75 -3.74 -10.23 -1.28
C VAL A 75 -3.82 -11.20 -2.46
N GLN A 76 -3.34 -12.43 -2.31
CA GLN A 76 -3.35 -13.43 -3.38
C GLN A 76 -4.77 -13.82 -3.84
N SER A 77 -5.77 -13.69 -2.96
CA SER A 77 -7.15 -14.11 -3.25
C SER A 77 -8.02 -12.98 -3.81
N GLU A 78 -7.71 -11.74 -3.48
CA GLU A 78 -8.57 -10.58 -3.76
C GLU A 78 -7.91 -9.48 -4.58
N THR A 79 -6.64 -9.66 -4.97
CA THR A 79 -5.89 -8.72 -5.78
C THR A 79 -5.15 -9.43 -6.90
N ASP A 80 -4.64 -8.68 -7.86
CA ASP A 80 -3.80 -9.20 -8.94
C ASP A 80 -2.33 -9.45 -8.53
N PHE A 81 -2.00 -9.29 -7.25
CA PHE A 81 -0.63 -9.38 -6.74
C PHE A 81 -0.34 -10.71 -6.02
N GLU A 82 0.88 -11.20 -6.18
CA GLU A 82 1.34 -12.45 -5.55
C GLU A 82 1.67 -12.29 -4.06
N SER A 83 1.87 -11.07 -3.58
CA SER A 83 2.26 -10.78 -2.18
C SER A 83 1.92 -9.34 -1.80
N TRP A 84 1.76 -9.08 -0.50
CA TRP A 84 1.51 -7.73 0.03
C TRP A 84 2.62 -6.76 -0.37
N ARG A 85 3.87 -7.24 -0.42
CA ARG A 85 5.01 -6.44 -0.87
C ARG A 85 4.85 -5.95 -2.32
N ALA A 86 4.50 -6.85 -3.24
CA ALA A 86 4.31 -6.50 -4.65
C ALA A 86 3.17 -5.46 -4.84
N MET A 87 2.09 -5.61 -4.08
CA MET A 87 1.00 -4.64 -4.04
C MET A 87 1.48 -3.26 -3.56
N ASN A 88 2.29 -3.21 -2.49
CA ASN A 88 2.85 -1.95 -1.96
C ASN A 88 3.83 -1.30 -2.94
N GLU A 89 4.70 -2.08 -3.57
CA GLU A 89 5.65 -1.60 -4.57
C GLU A 89 4.91 -0.93 -5.73
N LYS A 90 3.87 -1.57 -6.26
CA LYS A 90 3.05 -1.03 -7.36
C LYS A 90 2.27 0.22 -6.93
N ALA A 91 1.63 0.20 -5.76
CA ALA A 91 0.89 1.36 -5.22
C ALA A 91 1.80 2.56 -5.01
N THR A 92 3.00 2.34 -4.48
CA THR A 92 3.92 3.44 -4.24
C THR A 92 4.56 3.95 -5.54
N ALA A 93 4.86 3.07 -6.51
CA ALA A 93 5.29 3.50 -7.84
C ALA A 93 4.22 4.39 -8.51
N GLU A 94 2.94 4.01 -8.42
CA GLU A 94 1.83 4.82 -8.91
C GLU A 94 1.74 6.17 -8.20
N LEU A 95 1.91 6.19 -6.87
CA LEU A 95 1.92 7.43 -6.10
C LEU A 95 3.05 8.36 -6.54
N VAL A 96 4.26 7.84 -6.71
CA VAL A 96 5.42 8.62 -7.18
C VAL A 96 5.16 9.19 -8.58
N LEU A 97 4.61 8.40 -9.50
CA LEU A 97 4.25 8.88 -10.85
C LEU A 97 3.22 10.02 -10.78
N ARG A 98 2.18 9.87 -9.96
CA ARG A 98 1.15 10.90 -9.73
C ARG A 98 1.73 12.18 -9.11
N ARG A 99 2.67 12.05 -8.18
CA ARG A 99 3.31 13.19 -7.49
C ARG A 99 4.34 13.90 -8.36
N THR A 100 5.02 13.18 -9.26
CA THR A 100 6.09 13.73 -10.11
C THR A 100 5.59 14.18 -11.48
N GLY A 101 4.35 13.84 -11.87
CA GLY A 101 3.80 14.19 -13.17
C GLY A 101 4.43 13.44 -14.35
N LEU A 102 5.20 12.39 -14.06
CA LEU A 102 5.66 11.42 -15.06
C LEU A 102 4.45 10.54 -15.42
N SER A 103 3.73 10.92 -16.49
CA SER A 103 2.63 10.14 -17.09
C SER A 103 3.04 9.66 -18.48
#